data_AF-A0A914T557-F1
#
_entry.id   AF-A0A914T557-F1
#
_cell.length_a   1.000
_cell.length_b   1.000
_cell.length_c   1.000
_cell.angle_alpha   90.00
_cell.angle_beta   90.00
_cell.angle_gamma   90.00
#
_symmetry.space_group_name_H-M   'P 1'
#
loop_
_entity.id
_entity.type
_entity.pdbx_description
1 polymer ?
#
loop_
_entity_poly.entity_id
_entity_poly.type
_entity_poly.pdbx_seq_one_letter_code
_entity_poly.pdbx_strand_id
1 'polypeptide(L)'
;MAGISRNYKANLQSILAENGKAFTESVEKCTEFLLSIAGNSSELPNFDSTFVAQVLTTILSHNLPEISNEHGLNDLWLKGNYETLLASLNPGVLIESLKALIGSDINWPHVIAAFQQTSQFMVRDKAGLYFLMNAILSSSPNGYFPVEELYRLWSNNRLGQLSWIGQLVMYPDLFCFGDYPHRALSTSCLKIPPDETNKDICNWLSLDLLKVLLQLAEDYHQLVGEILIRRRDSSSIAPAINCPDLLLLGIVQVGLPFNTVLTKLVSIVISQLMLHHTNAVSVLNALWNTESLEMKKGIQNLVVNGLLSFYNMAPDDTGRLTKILEIAHELKPNGLGELFNVQNFQFAIDLACLASRRDFLKLDKFLSDKLQEHTEAFANQLVNFIMRRYPAHIVTHNIPPLSHETFQLMYHALQNRAQYSNSVHSEFQKLQAHLKNAQNAAKPADPHINSRTPIAPFLGQSSTNQYNYGRGIEQPGG
;
A
#
# COMPACT_ATOMS: atom_id res chain seq x y z
N MET A 1 -16.49 38.86 -12.70
CA MET A 1 -16.58 37.43 -13.09
C MET A 1 -17.29 36.53 -12.06
N ALA A 2 -17.09 36.68 -10.74
CA ALA A 2 -17.73 35.79 -9.74
C ALA A 2 -19.27 35.86 -9.66
N GLY A 3 -19.88 37.02 -9.99
CA GLY A 3 -21.34 37.19 -9.98
C GLY A 3 -22.07 36.57 -11.18
N ILE A 4 -21.43 36.54 -12.36
CA ILE A 4 -22.01 36.00 -13.60
C ILE A 4 -22.07 34.46 -13.53
N SER A 5 -21.03 33.84 -12.98
CA SER A 5 -20.93 32.37 -12.80
C SER A 5 -21.99 31.78 -11.85
N ARG A 6 -22.41 32.52 -10.81
CA ARG A 6 -23.45 32.04 -9.87
C ARG A 6 -24.85 31.95 -10.49
N ASN A 7 -25.25 32.96 -11.27
CA ASN A 7 -26.55 32.96 -11.95
C ASN A 7 -26.61 31.89 -13.04
N TYR A 8 -25.52 31.71 -13.78
CA TYR A 8 -25.38 30.67 -14.79
C TYR A 8 -25.64 29.27 -14.22
N LYS A 9 -24.93 28.91 -13.14
CA LYS A 9 -25.03 27.60 -12.49
C LYS A 9 -26.45 27.31 -11.99
N ALA A 10 -27.06 28.27 -11.29
CA ALA A 10 -28.40 28.10 -10.72
C ALA A 10 -29.45 27.85 -11.82
N ASN A 11 -29.35 28.59 -12.94
CA ASN A 11 -30.24 28.42 -14.08
C ASN A 11 -30.09 27.04 -14.73
N LEU A 12 -28.85 26.58 -14.96
CA LEU A 12 -28.58 25.25 -15.52
C LEU A 12 -29.08 24.14 -14.58
N GLN A 13 -28.91 24.30 -13.26
CA GLN A 13 -29.43 23.35 -12.28
C GLN A 13 -30.96 23.27 -12.30
N SER A 14 -31.67 24.40 -12.44
CA SER A 14 -33.14 24.41 -12.56
C SER A 14 -33.60 23.69 -13.82
N ILE A 15 -32.97 23.99 -14.96
CA ILE A 15 -33.31 23.36 -16.25
C ILE A 15 -33.09 21.85 -16.19
N LEU A 16 -31.98 21.39 -15.59
CA LEU A 16 -31.70 19.96 -15.41
C LEU A 16 -32.73 19.28 -14.48
N ALA A 17 -33.15 19.95 -13.41
CA ALA A 17 -34.16 19.43 -12.49
C ALA A 17 -35.55 19.31 -13.13
N GLU A 18 -35.92 20.28 -13.97
CA GLU A 18 -37.24 20.32 -14.64
C GLU A 18 -37.33 19.36 -15.83
N ASN A 19 -36.26 19.23 -16.62
CA ASN A 19 -36.29 18.52 -17.89
C ASN A 19 -35.65 17.13 -17.84
N GLY A 20 -34.75 16.87 -16.88
CA GLY A 20 -34.08 15.58 -16.71
C GLY A 20 -33.50 15.06 -18.04
N LYS A 21 -33.92 13.84 -18.44
CA LYS A 21 -33.51 13.21 -19.71
C LYS A 21 -33.83 14.05 -20.96
N ALA A 22 -34.93 14.82 -20.94
CA ALA A 22 -35.35 15.63 -22.08
C ALA A 22 -34.33 16.73 -22.44
N PHE A 23 -33.45 17.10 -21.49
CA PHE A 23 -32.36 18.05 -21.72
C PHE A 23 -31.43 17.63 -22.88
N THR A 24 -31.22 16.32 -23.07
CA THR A 24 -30.39 15.76 -24.15
C THR A 24 -31.19 14.92 -25.14
N GLU A 25 -32.47 15.26 -25.36
CA GLU A 25 -33.34 14.53 -26.31
C GLU A 25 -32.93 14.75 -27.77
N SER A 26 -32.60 15.99 -28.15
CA SER A 26 -32.08 16.35 -29.47
C SER A 26 -31.07 17.49 -29.38
N VAL A 27 -30.24 17.64 -30.42
CA VAL A 27 -29.21 18.68 -30.48
C VAL A 27 -29.82 20.07 -30.47
N GLU A 28 -30.95 20.27 -31.15
CA GLU A 28 -31.67 21.54 -31.23
C GLU A 28 -32.18 21.96 -29.86
N LYS A 29 -32.94 21.08 -29.17
CA LYS A 29 -33.48 21.36 -27.84
C LYS A 29 -32.38 21.63 -26.81
N CYS A 30 -31.32 20.82 -26.82
CA CYS A 30 -30.20 21.01 -25.90
C CYS A 30 -29.50 22.36 -26.16
N THR A 31 -29.33 22.76 -27.42
CA THR A 31 -28.79 24.07 -27.82
C THR A 31 -29.68 25.21 -27.34
N GLU A 32 -31.00 25.12 -27.50
CA GLU A 32 -31.96 26.11 -27.01
C GLU A 32 -31.88 26.28 -25.48
N PHE A 33 -31.82 25.17 -24.74
CA PHE A 33 -31.63 25.22 -23.29
C PHE A 33 -30.31 25.92 -22.92
N LEU A 34 -29.20 25.57 -23.58
CA LEU A 34 -27.89 26.18 -23.34
C LEU A 34 -27.87 27.69 -23.67
N LEU A 35 -28.55 28.12 -24.73
CA LEU A 35 -28.71 29.53 -25.09
C LEU A 35 -29.59 30.30 -24.09
N SER A 36 -30.66 29.68 -23.57
CA SER A 36 -31.52 30.34 -22.59
C SER A 36 -30.79 30.68 -21.29
N ILE A 37 -29.79 29.87 -20.91
CA ILE A 37 -28.93 30.13 -19.75
C ILE A 37 -28.00 31.34 -20.00
N ALA A 38 -27.57 31.53 -21.25
CA ALA A 38 -26.73 32.64 -21.69
C ALA A 38 -27.47 33.99 -21.80
N GLY A 39 -28.80 33.97 -21.97
CA GLY A 39 -29.61 35.12 -22.37
C GLY A 39 -29.93 36.18 -21.30
N ASN A 40 -29.49 36.03 -20.04
CA ASN A 40 -29.85 36.94 -18.94
C ASN A 40 -28.69 37.79 -18.39
N SER A 41 -27.49 37.71 -18.97
CA SER A 41 -26.36 38.58 -18.65
C SER A 41 -26.20 39.66 -19.74
N SER A 42 -25.95 40.90 -19.32
CA SER A 42 -25.66 42.04 -20.21
C SER A 42 -24.40 41.86 -21.08
N GLU A 43 -23.63 40.80 -20.83
CA GLU A 43 -22.55 40.28 -21.67
C GLU A 43 -22.94 38.85 -22.10
N LEU A 44 -22.94 38.57 -23.40
CA LEU A 44 -23.04 37.20 -23.91
C LEU A 44 -21.89 36.38 -23.31
N PRO A 45 -22.13 35.20 -22.73
CA PRO A 45 -21.04 34.34 -22.31
C PRO A 45 -20.20 33.99 -23.54
N ASN A 46 -18.87 34.10 -23.41
CA ASN A 46 -17.98 33.52 -24.41
C ASN A 46 -18.21 32.00 -24.40
N PHE A 47 -18.73 31.47 -25.50
CA PHE A 47 -18.83 30.03 -25.73
C PHE A 47 -17.43 29.49 -26.00
N ASP A 48 -16.68 29.24 -24.92
CA ASP A 48 -15.30 28.79 -24.94
C ASP A 48 -15.10 27.50 -24.12
N SER A 49 -13.86 27.04 -23.99
CA SER A 49 -13.52 25.86 -23.19
C SER A 49 -13.91 25.98 -21.71
N THR A 50 -13.96 27.21 -21.17
CA THR A 50 -14.40 27.47 -19.79
C THR A 50 -15.89 27.23 -19.64
N PHE A 51 -16.68 27.66 -20.63
CA PHE A 51 -18.11 27.39 -20.68
C PHE A 51 -18.39 25.88 -20.69
N VAL A 52 -17.69 25.12 -21.54
CA VAL A 52 -17.81 23.65 -21.58
C VAL A 52 -17.50 23.03 -20.21
N ALA A 53 -16.41 23.46 -19.57
CA ALA A 53 -16.04 22.96 -18.24
C ALA A 53 -17.12 23.27 -17.18
N GLN A 54 -17.74 24.44 -17.23
CA GLN A 54 -18.81 24.83 -16.31
C GLN A 54 -20.09 24.00 -16.52
N VAL A 55 -20.50 23.77 -17.78
CA VAL A 55 -21.63 22.90 -18.13
C VAL A 55 -21.40 21.50 -17.57
N LEU A 56 -20.27 20.89 -17.93
CA LEU A 56 -19.93 19.53 -17.53
C LEU A 56 -19.82 19.40 -16.00
N THR A 57 -19.20 20.37 -15.33
CA THR A 57 -19.12 20.39 -13.87
C THR A 57 -20.52 20.48 -13.24
N THR A 58 -21.40 21.32 -13.77
CA THR A 58 -22.75 21.49 -13.23
C THR A 58 -23.55 20.20 -13.37
N ILE A 59 -23.48 19.55 -14.54
CA ILE A 59 -24.12 18.26 -14.80
C ILE A 59 -23.57 17.17 -13.87
N LEU A 60 -22.24 17.05 -13.74
CA LEU A 60 -21.59 16.08 -12.85
C LEU A 60 -21.93 16.29 -11.37
N SER A 61 -22.26 17.52 -10.97
CA SER A 61 -22.60 17.86 -9.58
C SER A 61 -24.11 17.85 -9.29
N HIS A 62 -24.96 17.61 -10.29
CA HIS A 62 -26.41 17.74 -10.15
C HIS A 62 -26.99 16.74 -9.14
N ASN A 63 -27.79 17.23 -8.18
CA ASN A 63 -28.38 16.46 -7.08
C ASN A 63 -27.39 15.67 -6.21
N LEU A 64 -26.10 16.00 -6.25
CA LEU A 64 -25.09 15.40 -5.38
C LEU A 64 -24.72 16.37 -4.24
N PRO A 65 -24.48 15.86 -3.01
CA PRO A 65 -24.15 16.70 -1.86
C PRO A 65 -22.88 17.50 -2.13
N GLU A 66 -22.74 18.72 -1.62
CA GLU A 66 -21.46 19.43 -1.76
C GLU A 66 -20.36 18.72 -0.97
N ILE A 67 -19.29 18.32 -1.66
CA ILE A 67 -18.09 17.74 -1.06
C ILE A 67 -17.04 18.84 -1.04
N SER A 68 -16.82 19.42 0.14
CA SER A 68 -15.86 20.49 0.35
C SER A 68 -14.52 19.99 0.92
N ASN A 69 -14.44 18.71 1.32
CA ASN A 69 -13.25 18.14 1.94
C ASN A 69 -13.04 16.66 1.59
N GLU A 70 -11.85 16.16 1.93
CA GLU A 70 -11.43 14.77 1.65
C GLU A 70 -12.29 13.71 2.37
N HIS A 71 -12.83 14.04 3.54
CA HIS A 71 -13.64 13.11 4.34
C HIS A 71 -14.96 12.79 3.62
N GLY A 72 -15.61 13.80 3.03
CA GLY A 72 -16.82 13.60 2.24
C GLY A 72 -16.58 12.74 0.99
N LEU A 73 -15.43 12.88 0.34
CA LEU A 73 -15.06 12.03 -0.81
C LEU A 73 -14.74 10.60 -0.38
N ASN A 74 -14.05 10.41 0.74
CA ASN A 74 -13.75 9.08 1.27
C ASN A 74 -15.03 8.33 1.63
N ASP A 75 -15.94 8.99 2.35
CA ASP A 75 -17.27 8.44 2.68
C ASP A 75 -18.04 8.03 1.43
N LEU A 76 -17.96 8.82 0.37
CA LEU A 76 -18.61 8.53 -0.90
C LEU A 76 -18.02 7.28 -1.57
N TRP A 77 -16.68 7.15 -1.59
CA TRP A 77 -16.02 5.95 -2.11
C TRP A 77 -16.36 4.70 -1.29
N LEU A 78 -16.60 4.85 0.02
CA LEU A 78 -16.92 3.73 0.92
C LEU A 78 -18.39 3.30 0.89
N LYS A 79 -19.33 4.22 0.68
CA LYS A 79 -20.78 3.99 0.81
C LYS A 79 -21.50 3.78 -0.53
N GLY A 80 -20.77 3.81 -1.65
CA GLY A 80 -21.26 3.97 -3.02
C GLY A 80 -22.65 3.40 -3.32
N ASN A 81 -23.58 4.30 -3.63
CA ASN A 81 -24.60 4.21 -4.68
C ASN A 81 -25.53 5.42 -4.58
N TYR A 82 -25.38 6.37 -5.51
CA TYR A 82 -26.36 7.42 -5.74
C TYR A 82 -27.00 7.16 -7.10
N GLU A 83 -28.34 7.17 -7.17
CA GLU A 83 -29.02 7.24 -8.46
C GLU A 83 -28.71 8.60 -9.08
N THR A 84 -27.95 8.62 -10.17
CA THR A 84 -27.57 9.86 -10.85
C THR A 84 -28.35 10.03 -12.15
N LEU A 85 -28.80 11.26 -12.41
CA LEU A 85 -29.42 11.66 -13.68
C LEU A 85 -28.50 11.34 -14.88
N LEU A 86 -27.18 11.30 -14.65
CA LEU A 86 -26.13 11.06 -15.62
C LEU A 86 -26.32 9.77 -16.43
N ALA A 87 -26.89 8.72 -15.82
CA ALA A 87 -27.18 7.47 -16.53
C ALA A 87 -28.25 7.63 -17.63
N SER A 88 -29.09 8.67 -17.54
CA SER A 88 -30.19 8.92 -18.47
C SER A 88 -29.85 9.95 -19.56
N LEU A 89 -28.81 10.75 -19.36
CA LEU A 89 -28.39 11.80 -20.29
C LEU A 89 -27.54 11.24 -21.43
N ASN A 90 -27.65 11.83 -22.62
CA ASN A 90 -26.85 11.48 -23.78
C ASN A 90 -25.65 12.44 -23.91
N PRO A 91 -24.41 12.00 -23.59
CA PRO A 91 -23.23 12.83 -23.68
C PRO A 91 -22.93 13.27 -25.13
N GLY A 92 -23.26 12.44 -26.13
CA GLY A 92 -23.04 12.76 -27.54
C GLY A 92 -23.86 13.98 -27.99
N VAL A 93 -25.16 13.98 -27.68
CA VAL A 93 -26.06 15.11 -27.99
C VAL A 93 -25.58 16.39 -27.32
N LEU A 94 -25.19 16.32 -26.03
CA LEU A 94 -24.67 17.48 -25.32
C LEU A 94 -23.42 18.06 -26.01
N ILE A 95 -22.48 17.21 -26.41
CA ILE A 95 -21.26 17.68 -27.05
C ILE A 95 -21.52 18.24 -28.44
N GLU A 96 -22.39 17.63 -29.24
CA GLU A 96 -22.79 18.18 -30.54
C GLU A 96 -23.43 19.57 -30.40
N SER A 97 -24.31 19.76 -29.40
CA SER A 97 -24.88 21.07 -29.08
C SER A 97 -23.82 22.08 -28.66
N LEU A 98 -22.85 21.68 -27.83
CA LEU A 98 -21.74 22.56 -27.44
C LEU A 98 -20.84 22.93 -28.62
N LYS A 99 -20.54 22.00 -29.53
CA LYS A 99 -19.81 22.27 -30.78
C LYS A 99 -20.57 23.26 -31.66
N ALA A 100 -21.89 23.10 -31.79
CA ALA A 100 -22.74 24.01 -32.56
C ALA A 100 -22.70 25.45 -32.00
N LEU A 101 -22.63 25.61 -30.67
CA LEU A 101 -22.52 26.93 -30.03
C LEU A 101 -21.13 27.56 -30.16
N ILE A 102 -20.08 26.77 -30.05
CA ILE A 102 -18.68 27.25 -30.15
C ILE A 102 -18.31 27.54 -31.61
N GLY A 103 -18.94 26.85 -32.57
CA GLY A 103 -18.64 26.97 -34.00
C GLY A 103 -17.34 26.27 -34.42
N SER A 104 -16.73 25.47 -33.54
CA SER A 104 -15.52 24.68 -33.81
C SER A 104 -15.45 23.45 -32.89
N ASP A 105 -14.48 22.57 -33.14
CA ASP A 105 -14.23 21.42 -32.27
C ASP A 105 -13.78 21.84 -30.87
N ILE A 106 -14.12 21.01 -29.88
CA ILE A 106 -13.79 21.27 -28.48
C ILE A 106 -12.30 21.02 -28.25
N ASN A 107 -11.60 22.06 -27.79
CA ASN A 107 -10.21 21.95 -27.33
C ASN A 107 -10.17 21.38 -25.90
N TRP A 108 -10.12 20.05 -25.79
CA TRP A 108 -10.11 19.33 -24.51
C TRP A 108 -8.95 19.68 -23.56
N PRO A 109 -7.71 19.86 -24.02
CA PRO A 109 -6.64 20.37 -23.16
C PRO A 109 -7.04 21.66 -22.42
N HIS A 110 -7.66 22.62 -23.11
CA HIS A 110 -8.14 23.85 -22.48
C HIS A 110 -9.37 23.63 -21.57
N VAL A 111 -10.27 22.70 -21.90
CA VAL A 111 -11.39 22.33 -21.02
C VAL A 111 -10.88 21.73 -19.72
N ILE A 112 -9.88 20.86 -19.78
CA ILE A 112 -9.27 20.25 -18.58
C ILE A 112 -8.53 21.31 -17.76
N ALA A 113 -7.80 22.23 -18.40
CA ALA A 113 -7.23 23.38 -17.72
C ALA A 113 -8.29 24.26 -17.04
N ALA A 114 -9.50 24.35 -17.59
CA ALA A 114 -10.63 25.04 -16.96
C ALA A 114 -11.25 24.24 -15.80
N PHE A 115 -11.26 22.90 -15.84
CA PHE A 115 -11.63 22.07 -14.68
C PHE A 115 -10.71 22.32 -13.49
N GLN A 116 -9.41 22.50 -13.72
CA GLN A 116 -8.45 22.87 -12.68
C GLN A 116 -8.82 24.17 -11.96
N GLN A 117 -9.45 25.11 -12.65
CA GLN A 117 -9.91 26.39 -12.08
C GLN A 117 -11.29 26.32 -11.42
N THR A 118 -12.06 25.26 -11.71
CA THR A 118 -13.44 25.12 -11.25
C THR A 118 -13.45 24.34 -9.94
N SER A 119 -13.61 25.02 -8.80
CA SER A 119 -13.50 24.43 -7.45
C SER A 119 -14.51 23.31 -7.13
N GLN A 120 -15.59 23.20 -7.90
CA GLN A 120 -16.66 22.21 -7.70
C GLN A 120 -16.52 20.99 -8.60
N PHE A 121 -15.60 21.00 -9.56
CA PHE A 121 -15.39 19.87 -10.46
C PHE A 121 -14.93 18.65 -9.66
N MET A 122 -15.66 17.55 -9.81
CA MET A 122 -15.38 16.28 -9.14
C MET A 122 -16.05 15.13 -9.89
N VAL A 123 -15.35 14.01 -10.04
CA VAL A 123 -15.91 12.76 -10.57
C VAL A 123 -16.11 11.81 -9.40
N ARG A 124 -17.37 11.53 -9.09
CA ARG A 124 -17.74 10.90 -7.82
C ARG A 124 -18.02 9.41 -7.96
N ASP A 125 -18.58 9.00 -9.08
CA ASP A 125 -19.07 7.64 -9.32
C ASP A 125 -18.77 7.16 -10.75
N LYS A 126 -19.07 5.89 -11.01
CA LYS A 126 -18.92 5.26 -12.33
C LYS A 126 -19.73 5.99 -13.40
N ALA A 127 -20.94 6.46 -13.08
CA ALA A 127 -21.82 7.14 -14.03
C ALA A 127 -21.23 8.48 -14.49
N GLY A 128 -20.71 9.30 -13.56
CA GLY A 128 -20.00 10.53 -13.88
C GLY A 128 -18.72 10.30 -14.65
N LEU A 129 -17.96 9.25 -14.31
CA LEU A 129 -16.79 8.86 -15.09
C LEU A 129 -17.20 8.49 -16.52
N TYR A 130 -18.17 7.60 -16.69
CA TYR A 130 -18.67 7.17 -17.99
C TYR A 130 -19.17 8.34 -18.83
N PHE A 131 -19.94 9.25 -18.23
CA PHE A 131 -20.44 10.45 -18.92
C PHE A 131 -19.30 11.34 -19.41
N LEU A 132 -18.32 11.63 -18.55
CA LEU A 132 -17.18 12.48 -18.88
C LEU A 132 -16.27 11.83 -19.93
N MET A 133 -15.98 10.53 -19.80
CA MET A 133 -15.15 9.80 -20.77
C MET A 133 -15.81 9.76 -22.15
N ASN A 134 -17.11 9.46 -22.23
CA ASN A 134 -17.82 9.48 -23.51
C ASN A 134 -17.89 10.87 -24.12
N ALA A 135 -18.08 11.92 -23.31
CA ALA A 135 -18.06 13.29 -23.78
C ALA A 135 -16.71 13.64 -24.44
N ILE A 136 -15.59 13.25 -23.82
CA ILE A 136 -14.23 13.51 -24.32
C ILE A 136 -13.94 12.67 -25.58
N LEU A 137 -14.17 11.36 -25.52
CA LEU A 137 -13.78 10.44 -26.58
C LEU A 137 -14.65 10.57 -27.83
N SER A 138 -15.95 10.81 -27.68
CA SER A 138 -16.87 10.95 -28.84
C SER A 138 -16.63 12.22 -29.65
N SER A 139 -15.96 13.20 -29.06
CA SER A 139 -15.81 14.52 -29.65
C SER A 139 -14.41 14.85 -30.12
N SER A 140 -13.42 14.08 -29.65
CA SER A 140 -12.03 14.21 -30.06
C SER A 140 -11.78 13.48 -31.38
N PRO A 141 -11.07 14.11 -32.34
CA PRO A 141 -10.66 13.44 -33.57
C PRO A 141 -9.88 12.16 -33.22
N ASN A 142 -10.25 11.04 -33.85
CA ASN A 142 -9.65 9.71 -33.63
C ASN A 142 -9.76 9.16 -32.19
N GLY A 143 -10.65 9.70 -31.34
CA GLY A 143 -10.80 9.24 -29.96
C GLY A 143 -9.62 9.59 -29.06
N TYR A 144 -8.86 10.65 -29.39
CA TYR A 144 -7.73 11.10 -28.58
C TYR A 144 -8.18 11.58 -27.19
N PHE A 145 -7.51 11.13 -26.13
CA PHE A 145 -7.70 11.63 -24.78
C PHE A 145 -6.42 12.37 -24.33
N PRO A 146 -6.51 13.64 -23.88
CA PRO A 146 -5.36 14.44 -23.46
C PRO A 146 -4.86 14.04 -22.06
N VAL A 147 -4.29 12.82 -21.95
CA VAL A 147 -3.86 12.24 -20.66
C VAL A 147 -2.80 13.08 -19.95
N GLU A 148 -2.00 13.84 -20.70
CA GLU A 148 -0.92 14.67 -20.15
C GLU A 148 -1.42 15.70 -19.14
N GLU A 149 -2.64 16.21 -19.32
CA GLU A 149 -3.24 17.18 -18.39
C GLU A 149 -3.66 16.55 -17.05
N LEU A 150 -3.82 15.22 -17.00
CA LEU A 150 -4.03 14.48 -15.76
C LEU A 150 -2.73 14.18 -15.02
N TYR A 151 -1.61 14.06 -15.73
CA TYR A 151 -0.29 13.82 -15.11
C TYR A 151 0.32 15.06 -14.46
N ARG A 152 -0.14 16.26 -14.85
CA ARG A 152 0.29 17.53 -14.24
C ARG A 152 -0.45 17.77 -12.94
N LEU A 153 0.26 18.13 -11.87
CA LEU A 153 -0.37 18.49 -10.60
C LEU A 153 -1.22 19.76 -10.76
N TRP A 154 -2.52 19.67 -10.50
CA TRP A 154 -3.42 20.81 -10.58
C TRP A 154 -3.14 21.81 -9.45
N SER A 155 -3.15 23.11 -9.75
CA SER A 155 -2.84 24.14 -8.76
C SER A 155 -3.99 24.39 -7.78
N ASN A 156 -5.23 24.45 -8.28
CA ASN A 156 -6.37 24.97 -7.51
C ASN A 156 -7.37 23.87 -7.11
N ASN A 157 -7.68 22.93 -7.99
CA ASN A 157 -8.64 21.85 -7.71
C ASN A 157 -7.99 20.45 -7.64
N ARG A 158 -7.05 20.26 -6.71
CA ARG A 158 -6.35 18.96 -6.51
C ARG A 158 -7.31 17.83 -6.09
N LEU A 159 -8.32 18.13 -5.29
CA LEU A 159 -9.32 17.14 -4.88
C LEU A 159 -10.17 16.66 -6.07
N GLY A 160 -10.53 17.56 -6.99
CA GLY A 160 -11.20 17.21 -8.24
C GLY A 160 -10.33 16.32 -9.13
N GLN A 161 -9.04 16.64 -9.28
CA GLN A 161 -8.08 15.77 -9.97
C GLN A 161 -8.01 14.38 -9.35
N LEU A 162 -7.84 14.29 -8.03
CA LEU A 162 -7.76 13.03 -7.30
C LEU A 162 -9.04 12.22 -7.43
N SER A 163 -10.21 12.86 -7.41
CA SER A 163 -11.49 12.20 -7.63
C SER A 163 -11.56 11.53 -9.00
N TRP A 164 -11.11 12.24 -10.06
CA TRP A 164 -11.13 11.73 -11.41
C TRP A 164 -10.13 10.59 -11.61
N ILE A 165 -8.88 10.77 -11.19
CA ILE A 165 -7.86 9.71 -11.23
C ILE A 165 -8.31 8.50 -10.41
N GLY A 166 -8.88 8.72 -9.24
CA GLY A 166 -9.38 7.67 -8.36
C GLY A 166 -10.46 6.80 -9.00
N GLN A 167 -11.36 7.41 -9.79
CA GLN A 167 -12.40 6.69 -10.55
C GLN A 167 -11.81 6.00 -11.80
N LEU A 168 -10.89 6.64 -12.52
CA LEU A 168 -10.23 6.03 -13.70
C LEU A 168 -9.51 4.73 -13.33
N VAL A 169 -8.73 4.75 -12.24
CA VAL A 169 -8.03 3.56 -11.74
C VAL A 169 -9.00 2.48 -11.23
N MET A 170 -10.18 2.87 -10.74
CA MET A 170 -11.20 1.94 -10.24
C MET A 170 -11.89 1.18 -11.37
N TYR A 171 -11.97 1.77 -12.57
CA TYR A 171 -12.66 1.21 -13.72
C TYR A 171 -11.71 1.05 -14.91
N PRO A 172 -10.75 0.11 -14.83
CA PRO A 172 -9.78 -0.17 -15.89
C PRO A 172 -10.44 -0.66 -17.19
N ASP A 173 -11.68 -1.12 -17.13
CA ASP A 173 -12.56 -1.44 -18.27
C ASP A 173 -12.91 -0.20 -19.10
N LEU A 174 -12.99 0.98 -18.45
CA LEU A 174 -13.29 2.25 -19.11
C LEU A 174 -12.03 3.01 -19.51
N PHE A 175 -10.97 2.90 -18.71
CA PHE A 175 -9.72 3.62 -18.96
C PHE A 175 -8.53 2.95 -18.27
N CYS A 176 -7.45 2.72 -19.01
CA CYS A 176 -6.20 2.26 -18.46
C CYS A 176 -5.06 3.23 -18.81
N PHE A 177 -4.35 3.76 -17.80
CA PHE A 177 -3.21 4.65 -18.00
C PHE A 177 -2.07 4.00 -18.79
N GLY A 178 -1.98 2.66 -18.77
CA GLY A 178 -1.01 1.91 -19.57
C GLY A 178 -1.25 2.00 -21.09
N ASP A 179 -2.48 2.32 -21.51
CA ASP A 179 -2.84 2.41 -22.94
C ASP A 179 -2.53 3.78 -23.57
N TYR A 180 -2.17 4.76 -22.73
CA TYR A 180 -1.87 6.12 -23.17
C TYR A 180 -0.38 6.45 -23.05
N PRO A 181 0.14 7.46 -23.76
CA PRO A 181 1.55 7.85 -23.66
C PRO A 181 1.94 8.16 -22.21
N HIS A 182 2.92 7.43 -21.70
CA HIS A 182 3.45 7.61 -20.35
C HIS A 182 4.92 7.20 -20.31
N ARG A 183 5.63 7.66 -19.29
CA ARG A 183 6.95 7.14 -18.94
C ARG A 183 6.80 5.77 -18.28
N ALA A 184 7.23 4.73 -18.99
CA ALA A 184 7.12 3.34 -18.54
C ALA A 184 8.03 3.03 -17.35
N LEU A 185 7.52 2.22 -16.43
CA LEU A 185 8.26 1.62 -15.33
C LEU A 185 9.29 0.62 -15.86
N SER A 186 10.54 0.71 -15.40
CA SER A 186 11.53 -0.33 -15.68
C SER A 186 11.27 -1.56 -14.81
N THR A 187 11.01 -2.69 -15.46
CA THR A 187 10.67 -3.98 -14.82
C THR A 187 11.77 -5.04 -15.02
N SER A 188 12.94 -4.65 -15.52
CA SER A 188 14.03 -5.58 -15.90
C SER A 188 14.59 -6.41 -14.74
N CYS A 189 14.40 -5.97 -13.49
CA CYS A 189 14.85 -6.70 -12.31
C CYS A 189 13.87 -7.79 -11.85
N LEU A 190 12.65 -7.82 -12.37
CA LEU A 190 11.63 -8.78 -11.93
C LEU A 190 11.93 -10.20 -12.43
N LYS A 191 11.69 -11.21 -11.57
CA LYS A 191 11.81 -12.63 -11.96
C LYS A 191 10.61 -13.05 -12.80
N ILE A 192 9.43 -12.60 -12.39
CA ILE A 192 8.17 -12.79 -13.10
C ILE A 192 7.75 -11.42 -13.63
N PRO A 193 7.65 -11.23 -14.96
CA PRO A 193 7.19 -9.98 -15.54
C PRO A 193 5.72 -9.71 -15.19
N PRO A 194 5.28 -8.44 -15.21
CA PRO A 194 3.87 -8.12 -14.99
C PRO A 194 2.98 -8.70 -16.09
N ASP A 195 1.74 -9.00 -15.76
CA ASP A 195 0.73 -9.39 -16.75
C ASP A 195 0.22 -8.16 -17.50
N GLU A 196 0.77 -7.93 -18.69
CA GLU A 196 0.42 -6.81 -19.57
C GLU A 196 -0.99 -6.91 -20.18
N THR A 197 -1.67 -8.05 -20.01
CA THR A 197 -3.08 -8.19 -20.43
C THR A 197 -4.04 -7.71 -19.36
N ASN A 198 -3.60 -7.67 -18.10
CA ASN A 198 -4.40 -7.24 -16.97
C ASN A 198 -4.37 -5.71 -16.81
N LYS A 199 -5.46 -5.06 -17.20
CA LYS A 199 -5.60 -3.59 -17.16
C LYS A 199 -5.49 -2.99 -15.75
N ASP A 200 -5.84 -3.76 -14.70
CA ASP A 200 -5.60 -3.33 -13.31
C ASP A 200 -4.11 -3.19 -13.01
N ILE A 201 -3.27 -4.06 -13.58
CA ILE A 201 -1.81 -4.04 -13.42
C ILE A 201 -1.20 -2.96 -14.32
N CYS A 202 -1.65 -2.85 -15.57
CA CYS A 202 -1.10 -1.92 -16.55
C CYS A 202 -1.18 -0.45 -16.13
N ASN A 203 -2.18 -0.07 -15.31
CA ASN A 203 -2.24 1.27 -14.73
C ASN A 203 -0.95 1.63 -13.97
N TRP A 204 -0.37 0.68 -13.25
CA TRP A 204 0.77 0.88 -12.36
C TRP A 204 2.12 0.82 -13.07
N LEU A 205 2.13 0.57 -14.39
CA LEU A 205 3.31 0.72 -15.23
C LEU A 205 3.59 2.19 -15.60
N SER A 206 2.62 3.08 -15.37
CA SER A 206 2.77 4.52 -15.60
C SER A 206 3.46 5.23 -14.44
N LEU A 207 4.72 5.64 -14.64
CA LEU A 207 5.44 6.47 -13.67
C LEU A 207 4.82 7.85 -13.51
N ASP A 208 4.11 8.36 -14.51
CA ASP A 208 3.50 9.68 -14.46
C ASP A 208 2.19 9.67 -13.65
N LEU A 209 1.41 8.57 -13.71
CA LEU A 209 0.32 8.32 -12.77
C LEU A 209 0.84 8.24 -11.33
N LEU A 210 1.89 7.44 -11.09
CA LEU A 210 2.45 7.31 -9.75
C LEU A 210 2.97 8.65 -9.24
N LYS A 211 3.69 9.42 -10.08
CA LYS A 211 4.20 10.74 -9.72
C LYS A 211 3.10 11.68 -9.25
N VAL A 212 2.01 11.81 -10.01
CA VAL A 212 0.93 12.73 -9.64
C VAL A 212 0.19 12.28 -8.38
N LEU A 213 -0.04 10.97 -8.20
CA LEU A 213 -0.65 10.43 -6.97
C LEU A 213 0.23 10.68 -5.75
N LEU A 214 1.55 10.50 -5.88
CA LEU A 214 2.49 10.76 -4.78
C LEU A 214 2.59 12.24 -4.42
N GLN A 215 2.47 13.14 -5.40
CA GLN A 215 2.38 14.58 -5.15
C GLN A 215 1.06 14.97 -4.47
N LEU A 216 -0.06 14.39 -4.91
CA LEU A 216 -1.37 14.59 -4.28
C LEU A 216 -1.43 14.04 -2.86
N ALA A 217 -0.60 13.05 -2.53
CA ALA A 217 -0.53 12.47 -1.19
C ALA A 217 0.02 13.45 -0.14
N GLU A 218 0.68 14.54 -0.54
CA GLU A 218 1.13 15.60 0.39
C GLU A 218 -0.06 16.29 1.05
N ASP A 219 -1.14 16.53 0.29
CA ASP A 219 -2.36 17.17 0.80
C ASP A 219 -3.42 16.12 1.21
N TYR A 220 -3.51 14.99 0.50
CA TYR A 220 -4.61 14.02 0.59
C TYR A 220 -4.13 12.59 0.87
N HIS A 221 -3.20 12.45 1.82
CA HIS A 221 -2.58 11.16 2.16
C HIS A 221 -3.58 10.03 2.44
N GLN A 222 -4.74 10.33 3.04
CA GLN A 222 -5.75 9.31 3.35
C GLN A 222 -6.41 8.77 2.07
N LEU A 223 -6.89 9.67 1.20
CA LEU A 223 -7.53 9.30 -0.06
C LEU A 223 -6.56 8.58 -0.99
N VAL A 224 -5.32 9.06 -1.12
CA VAL A 224 -4.29 8.35 -1.90
C VAL A 224 -3.97 6.99 -1.27
N GLY A 225 -3.99 6.89 0.06
CA GLY A 225 -3.88 5.62 0.78
C GLY A 225 -5.01 4.65 0.45
N GLU A 226 -6.24 5.13 0.27
CA GLU A 226 -7.35 4.28 -0.20
C GLU A 226 -7.06 3.74 -1.61
N ILE A 227 -6.56 4.57 -2.53
CA ILE A 227 -6.18 4.14 -3.88
C ILE A 227 -5.06 3.10 -3.85
N LEU A 228 -3.97 3.39 -3.13
CA LEU A 228 -2.74 2.60 -3.22
C LEU A 228 -2.71 1.38 -2.28
N ILE A 229 -3.42 1.42 -1.15
CA ILE A 229 -3.26 0.46 -0.04
C ILE A 229 -4.52 -0.35 0.27
N ARG A 230 -5.72 0.27 0.29
CA ARG A 230 -6.86 -0.26 1.06
C ARG A 230 -8.11 -0.68 0.30
N ARG A 231 -8.15 -0.62 -1.03
CA ARG A 231 -9.39 -0.89 -1.78
C ARG A 231 -9.96 -2.31 -1.59
N ARG A 232 -11.28 -2.33 -1.33
CA ARG A 232 -12.12 -3.47 -0.90
C ARG A 232 -13.32 -3.69 -1.83
N ASP A 233 -13.42 -2.95 -2.93
CA ASP A 233 -14.45 -3.22 -3.92
C ASP A 233 -14.07 -4.50 -4.72
N SER A 234 -15.07 -5.16 -5.32
CA SER A 234 -14.85 -6.40 -6.06
C SER A 234 -14.29 -6.19 -7.47
N SER A 235 -14.16 -4.95 -7.94
CA SER A 235 -13.84 -4.61 -9.33
C SER A 235 -12.36 -4.27 -9.54
N SER A 236 -11.66 -3.74 -8.53
CA SER A 236 -10.22 -3.46 -8.60
C SER A 236 -9.52 -3.59 -7.24
N ILE A 237 -8.39 -4.30 -7.23
CA ILE A 237 -7.58 -4.54 -6.02
C ILE A 237 -6.45 -3.51 -5.94
N ALA A 238 -6.24 -2.93 -4.77
CA ALA A 238 -5.17 -1.95 -4.54
C ALA A 238 -3.78 -2.49 -4.94
N PRO A 239 -2.91 -1.65 -5.54
CA PRO A 239 -1.60 -2.08 -6.02
C PRO A 239 -0.70 -2.59 -4.91
N ALA A 240 -0.78 -2.07 -3.68
CA ALA A 240 -0.01 -2.60 -2.56
C ALA A 240 -0.35 -4.07 -2.22
N ILE A 241 -1.50 -4.58 -2.66
CA ILE A 241 -1.91 -5.98 -2.47
C ILE A 241 -1.67 -6.77 -3.76
N ASN A 242 -2.11 -6.23 -4.91
CA ASN A 242 -2.11 -6.95 -6.18
C ASN A 242 -0.73 -6.97 -6.87
N CYS A 243 0.00 -5.86 -6.84
CA CYS A 243 1.31 -5.70 -7.48
C CYS A 243 2.26 -4.83 -6.62
N PRO A 244 2.56 -5.25 -5.37
CA PRO A 244 3.42 -4.48 -4.46
C PRO A 244 4.84 -4.28 -4.99
N ASP A 245 5.33 -5.16 -5.86
CA ASP A 245 6.60 -5.04 -6.55
C ASP A 245 6.63 -3.85 -7.51
N LEU A 246 5.63 -3.72 -8.39
CA LEU A 246 5.52 -2.61 -9.33
C LEU A 246 5.36 -1.28 -8.60
N LEU A 247 4.51 -1.24 -7.57
CA LEU A 247 4.30 -0.03 -6.78
C LEU A 247 5.60 0.42 -6.09
N LEU A 248 6.34 -0.52 -5.49
CA LEU A 248 7.59 -0.19 -4.80
C LEU A 248 8.69 0.27 -5.78
N LEU A 249 8.84 -0.41 -6.92
CA LEU A 249 9.78 0.00 -7.96
C LEU A 249 9.41 1.38 -8.53
N GLY A 250 8.13 1.61 -8.77
CA GLY A 250 7.63 2.88 -9.29
C GLY A 250 7.86 4.04 -8.35
N ILE A 251 7.59 3.88 -7.05
CA ILE A 251 7.87 4.91 -6.04
C ILE A 251 9.34 5.37 -6.11
N VAL A 252 10.26 4.42 -6.24
CA VAL A 252 11.71 4.71 -6.27
C VAL A 252 12.13 5.33 -7.60
N GLN A 253 11.63 4.82 -8.73
CA GLN A 253 11.96 5.31 -10.07
C GLN A 253 11.33 6.67 -10.40
N VAL A 254 10.22 7.03 -9.75
CA VAL A 254 9.67 8.39 -9.84
C VAL A 254 10.70 9.42 -9.33
N GLY A 255 11.47 9.07 -8.30
CA GLY A 255 12.56 9.89 -7.78
C GLY A 255 12.11 11.12 -6.98
N LEU A 256 10.96 11.05 -6.30
CA LEU A 256 10.55 12.12 -5.37
C LEU A 256 11.33 12.04 -4.05
N PRO A 257 11.60 13.19 -3.38
CA PRO A 257 12.16 13.19 -2.04
C PRO A 257 11.28 12.42 -1.04
N PHE A 258 11.91 11.62 -0.18
CA PHE A 258 11.19 10.87 0.84
C PHE A 258 10.70 11.78 1.97
N ASN A 259 9.40 12.05 1.98
CA ASN A 259 8.71 12.67 3.11
C ASN A 259 8.12 11.58 4.05
N THR A 260 7.48 12.01 5.15
CA THR A 260 6.89 11.10 6.15
C THR A 260 5.82 10.19 5.55
N VAL A 261 4.98 10.72 4.65
CA VAL A 261 3.90 9.97 4.00
C VAL A 261 4.47 8.87 3.11
N LEU A 262 5.44 9.22 2.26
CA LEU A 262 6.09 8.27 1.36
C LEU A 262 6.86 7.19 2.12
N THR A 263 7.55 7.56 3.19
CA THR A 263 8.26 6.62 4.07
C THR A 263 7.31 5.59 4.67
N LYS A 264 6.14 6.04 5.16
CA LYS A 264 5.10 5.16 5.70
C LYS A 264 4.50 4.26 4.62
N LEU A 265 4.23 4.80 3.43
CA LEU A 265 3.74 4.03 2.29
C LEU A 265 4.74 2.92 1.91
N VAL A 266 6.02 3.25 1.75
CA VAL A 266 7.07 2.27 1.41
C VAL A 266 7.16 1.15 2.46
N SER A 267 7.11 1.48 3.76
CA SER A 267 7.11 0.47 4.83
C SER A 267 5.92 -0.50 4.73
N ILE A 268 4.73 0.02 4.41
CA ILE A 268 3.53 -0.80 4.21
C ILE A 268 3.69 -1.70 2.97
N VAL A 269 4.15 -1.14 1.84
CA VAL A 269 4.31 -1.89 0.59
C VAL A 269 5.39 -2.97 0.72
N ILE A 270 6.51 -2.69 1.41
CA ILE A 270 7.52 -3.71 1.74
C ILE A 270 6.89 -4.83 2.57
N SER A 271 6.07 -4.49 3.56
CA SER A 271 5.40 -5.51 4.39
C SER A 271 4.48 -6.41 3.56
N GLN A 272 3.76 -5.85 2.58
CA GLN A 272 2.92 -6.64 1.66
C GLN A 272 3.76 -7.52 0.72
N LEU A 273 4.81 -6.95 0.13
CA LEU A 273 5.78 -7.69 -0.69
C LEU A 273 6.37 -8.89 0.07
N MET A 274 6.65 -8.69 1.36
CA MET A 274 7.22 -9.69 2.27
C MET A 274 6.26 -10.81 2.68
N LEU A 275 4.95 -10.74 2.42
CA LEU A 275 4.06 -11.84 2.74
C LEU A 275 4.34 -13.04 1.83
N HIS A 276 4.07 -12.98 0.53
CA HIS A 276 4.24 -14.12 -0.38
C HIS A 276 4.69 -13.78 -1.80
N HIS A 277 5.23 -12.57 -2.05
CA HIS A 277 5.52 -12.14 -3.41
C HIS A 277 6.81 -12.76 -3.98
N THR A 278 6.74 -13.39 -5.16
CA THR A 278 7.89 -14.08 -5.81
C THR A 278 9.03 -13.13 -6.16
N ASN A 279 8.72 -11.89 -6.54
CA ASN A 279 9.71 -10.87 -6.90
C ASN A 279 10.38 -10.18 -5.69
N ALA A 280 10.01 -10.51 -4.44
CA ALA A 280 10.43 -9.76 -3.25
C ALA A 280 11.94 -9.53 -3.18
N VAL A 281 12.74 -10.59 -3.38
CA VAL A 281 14.19 -10.50 -3.25
C VAL A 281 14.82 -9.66 -4.35
N SER A 282 14.35 -9.82 -5.59
CA SER A 282 14.88 -9.05 -6.72
C SER A 282 14.56 -7.57 -6.62
N VAL A 283 13.33 -7.23 -6.23
CA VAL A 283 12.89 -5.84 -6.04
C VAL A 283 13.70 -5.18 -4.93
N LEU A 284 13.82 -5.83 -3.77
CA LEU A 284 14.60 -5.28 -2.65
C LEU A 284 16.08 -5.15 -3.00
N ASN A 285 16.65 -6.07 -3.79
CA ASN A 285 18.01 -5.95 -4.32
C ASN A 285 18.17 -4.76 -5.28
N ALA A 286 17.20 -4.54 -6.18
CA ALA A 286 17.20 -3.39 -7.08
C ALA A 286 17.15 -2.08 -6.29
N LEU A 287 16.29 -1.99 -5.28
CA LEU A 287 16.20 -0.86 -4.37
C LEU A 287 17.52 -0.63 -3.63
N TRP A 288 18.09 -1.68 -3.05
CA TRP A 288 19.33 -1.64 -2.29
C TRP A 288 20.52 -1.12 -3.09
N ASN A 289 20.51 -1.41 -4.40
CA ASN A 289 21.55 -1.07 -5.35
C ASN A 289 21.15 0.04 -6.32
N THR A 290 20.20 0.89 -5.93
CA THR A 290 19.77 2.05 -6.73
C THR A 290 20.96 2.89 -7.19
N GLU A 291 20.95 3.31 -8.45
CA GLU A 291 22.03 4.08 -9.10
C GLU A 291 22.18 5.51 -8.55
N SER A 292 21.07 6.10 -8.06
CA SER A 292 21.08 7.42 -7.43
C SER A 292 21.86 7.39 -6.11
N LEU A 293 23.13 7.79 -6.17
CA LEU A 293 24.03 7.81 -5.02
C LEU A 293 23.51 8.68 -3.87
N GLU A 294 22.85 9.79 -4.20
CA GLU A 294 22.27 10.72 -3.21
C GLU A 294 21.12 10.07 -2.43
N MET A 295 20.25 9.33 -3.11
CA MET A 295 19.10 8.67 -2.47
C MET A 295 19.43 7.29 -1.90
N LYS A 296 20.56 6.68 -2.30
CA LYS A 296 20.91 5.29 -1.97
C LYS A 296 20.81 4.98 -0.48
N LYS A 297 21.44 5.79 0.38
CA LYS A 297 21.37 5.59 1.84
C LYS A 297 19.95 5.75 2.39
N GLY A 298 19.19 6.71 1.87
CA GLY A 298 17.78 6.90 2.21
C GLY A 298 16.96 5.65 1.88
N ILE A 299 17.12 5.09 0.68
CA ILE A 299 16.43 3.89 0.22
C ILE A 299 16.84 2.66 1.04
N GLN A 300 18.14 2.48 1.33
CA GLN A 300 18.62 1.40 2.19
C GLN A 300 18.00 1.46 3.58
N ASN A 301 17.92 2.67 4.18
CA ASN A 301 17.24 2.87 5.45
C ASN A 301 15.75 2.53 5.38
N LEU A 302 15.07 2.84 4.27
CA LEU A 302 13.66 2.45 4.06
C LEU A 302 13.49 0.93 3.98
N VAL A 303 14.40 0.24 3.29
CA VAL A 303 14.40 -1.23 3.21
C VAL A 303 14.59 -1.83 4.61
N VAL A 304 15.60 -1.37 5.34
CA VAL A 304 15.87 -1.80 6.73
C VAL A 304 14.66 -1.57 7.62
N ASN A 305 14.08 -0.38 7.60
CA ASN A 305 12.90 -0.04 8.40
C ASN A 305 11.67 -0.84 7.98
N GLY A 306 11.47 -1.10 6.68
CA GLY A 306 10.38 -1.94 6.19
C GLY A 306 10.49 -3.40 6.66
N LEU A 307 11.69 -3.98 6.61
CA LEU A 307 11.95 -5.33 7.14
C LEU A 307 11.73 -5.38 8.66
N LEU A 308 12.14 -4.33 9.39
CA LEU A 308 11.89 -4.22 10.82
C LEU A 308 10.38 -4.10 11.13
N SER A 309 9.64 -3.29 10.36
CA SER A 309 8.19 -3.19 10.48
C SER A 309 7.51 -4.53 10.26
N PHE A 310 7.96 -5.29 9.25
CA PHE A 310 7.44 -6.63 8.95
C PHE A 310 7.67 -7.63 10.10
N TYR A 311 8.82 -7.57 10.77
CA TYR A 311 9.10 -8.34 12.00
C TYR A 311 8.16 -7.91 13.15
N ASN A 312 8.01 -6.61 13.39
CA ASN A 312 7.24 -6.09 14.52
C ASN A 312 5.74 -6.43 14.46
N MET A 313 5.20 -6.76 13.28
CA MET A 313 3.83 -7.24 13.13
C MET A 313 3.58 -8.58 13.85
N ALA A 314 4.59 -9.44 13.94
CA ALA A 314 4.51 -10.73 14.63
C ALA A 314 5.93 -11.20 15.06
N PRO A 315 6.48 -10.67 16.18
CA PRO A 315 7.86 -10.94 16.60
C PRO A 315 8.18 -12.41 16.89
N ASP A 316 7.17 -13.19 17.30
CA ASP A 316 7.31 -14.61 17.62
C ASP A 316 7.21 -15.53 16.37
N ASP A 317 6.92 -14.97 15.20
CA ASP A 317 6.83 -15.70 13.94
C ASP A 317 8.23 -15.99 13.37
N THR A 318 8.73 -17.20 13.66
CA THR A 318 10.03 -17.67 13.17
C THR A 318 10.14 -17.73 11.64
N GLY A 319 9.01 -17.88 10.92
CA GLY A 319 8.98 -17.89 9.47
C GLY A 319 9.30 -16.52 8.89
N ARG A 320 8.72 -15.46 9.46
CA ARG A 320 9.04 -14.07 9.08
C ARG A 320 10.50 -13.74 9.29
N LEU A 321 11.04 -14.07 10.46
CA LEU A 321 12.44 -13.82 10.78
C LEU A 321 13.39 -14.56 9.81
N THR A 322 13.05 -15.81 9.47
CA THR A 322 13.81 -16.60 8.48
C THR A 322 13.79 -15.93 7.11
N LYS A 323 12.63 -15.48 6.66
CA LYS A 323 12.49 -14.77 5.38
C LYS A 323 13.29 -13.47 5.35
N ILE A 324 13.26 -12.69 6.45
CA ILE A 324 14.07 -11.47 6.57
C ILE A 324 15.56 -11.81 6.46
N LEU A 325 16.03 -12.85 7.16
CA LEU A 325 17.43 -13.27 7.13
C LEU A 325 17.89 -13.66 5.72
N GLU A 326 17.09 -14.48 5.03
CA GLU A 326 17.39 -14.96 3.67
C GLU A 326 17.52 -13.78 2.69
N ILE A 327 16.56 -12.85 2.72
CA ILE A 327 16.59 -11.66 1.86
C ILE A 327 17.79 -10.78 2.21
N ALA A 328 17.99 -10.48 3.48
CA ALA A 328 19.09 -9.65 3.93
C ALA A 328 20.47 -10.21 3.55
N HIS A 329 20.60 -11.54 3.52
CA HIS A 329 21.81 -12.20 3.06
C HIS A 329 22.07 -11.98 1.56
N GLU A 330 21.02 -11.90 0.75
CA GLU A 330 21.10 -11.60 -0.68
C GLU A 330 21.37 -10.11 -0.97
N LEU A 331 21.01 -9.20 -0.06
CA LEU A 331 21.25 -7.75 -0.18
C LEU A 331 22.75 -7.41 -0.06
N LYS A 332 23.50 -7.51 -1.15
CA LYS A 332 24.93 -7.15 -1.20
C LYS A 332 25.14 -5.63 -1.36
N PRO A 333 26.22 -5.04 -0.83
CA PRO A 333 27.34 -5.70 -0.14
C PRO A 333 27.11 -5.97 1.36
N ASN A 334 26.26 -5.20 2.06
CA ASN A 334 26.21 -5.20 3.54
C ASN A 334 24.79 -5.27 4.16
N GLY A 335 23.81 -5.90 3.50
CA GLY A 335 22.42 -5.94 3.99
C GLY A 335 22.25 -6.50 5.41
N LEU A 336 22.88 -7.64 5.70
CA LEU A 336 22.88 -8.21 7.05
C LEU A 336 23.54 -7.27 8.07
N GLY A 337 24.67 -6.64 7.73
CA GLY A 337 25.38 -5.73 8.62
C GLY A 337 24.52 -4.53 9.01
N GLU A 338 23.79 -3.94 8.06
CA GLU A 338 22.86 -2.84 8.34
C GLU A 338 21.73 -3.27 9.30
N LEU A 339 21.15 -4.45 9.10
CA LEU A 339 20.09 -4.97 9.99
C LEU A 339 20.58 -5.24 11.42
N PHE A 340 21.81 -5.71 11.58
CA PHE A 340 22.41 -5.93 12.91
C PHE A 340 22.69 -4.62 13.67
N ASN A 341 22.73 -3.48 12.98
CA ASN A 341 22.98 -2.16 13.56
C ASN A 341 21.70 -1.36 13.85
N VAL A 342 20.53 -1.92 13.56
CA VAL A 342 19.24 -1.31 13.89
C VAL A 342 19.10 -1.19 15.41
N GLN A 343 18.63 -0.03 15.89
CA GLN A 343 18.36 0.22 17.31
C GLN A 343 17.05 -0.44 17.82
N ASN A 344 16.80 -1.67 17.37
CA ASN A 344 15.81 -2.57 17.94
C ASN A 344 16.56 -3.83 18.37
N PHE A 345 17.04 -3.83 19.61
CA PHE A 345 17.90 -4.91 20.10
C PHE A 345 17.18 -6.25 20.20
N GLN A 346 15.85 -6.26 20.39
CA GLN A 346 15.09 -7.50 20.35
C GLN A 346 15.21 -8.16 18.97
N PHE A 347 14.91 -7.41 17.92
CA PHE A 347 15.07 -7.86 16.53
C PHE A 347 16.51 -8.26 16.22
N ALA A 348 17.49 -7.44 16.60
CA ALA A 348 18.90 -7.70 16.33
C ALA A 348 19.38 -9.00 17.01
N ILE A 349 18.99 -9.26 18.25
CA ILE A 349 19.33 -10.50 18.98
C ILE A 349 18.65 -11.71 18.35
N ASP A 350 17.35 -11.63 18.06
CA ASP A 350 16.60 -12.71 17.37
C ASP A 350 17.28 -13.07 16.04
N LEU A 351 17.57 -12.05 15.21
CA LEU A 351 18.20 -12.23 13.91
C LEU A 351 19.62 -12.77 14.03
N ALA A 352 20.42 -12.29 15.00
CA ALA A 352 21.79 -12.76 15.23
C ALA A 352 21.85 -14.23 15.63
N CYS A 353 20.91 -14.69 16.47
CA CYS A 353 20.81 -16.11 16.82
C CYS A 353 20.51 -16.97 15.60
N LEU A 354 19.58 -16.52 14.76
CA LEU A 354 19.22 -17.26 13.55
C LEU A 354 20.36 -17.26 12.52
N ALA A 355 21.03 -16.13 12.34
CA ALA A 355 22.19 -15.98 11.47
C ALA A 355 23.35 -16.86 11.91
N SER A 356 23.63 -16.95 13.22
CA SER A 356 24.67 -17.81 13.76
C SER A 356 24.40 -19.29 13.49
N ARG A 357 23.14 -19.73 13.58
CA ARG A 357 22.75 -21.11 13.23
C ARG A 357 22.89 -21.43 11.73
N ARG A 358 23.01 -20.40 10.89
CA ARG A 358 23.20 -20.51 9.43
C ARG A 358 24.64 -20.17 9.00
N ASP A 359 25.56 -20.04 9.96
CA ASP A 359 26.96 -19.66 9.74
C ASP A 359 27.14 -18.28 9.05
N PHE A 360 26.15 -17.40 9.16
CA PHE A 360 26.20 -16.03 8.62
C PHE A 360 26.76 -15.01 9.62
N LEU A 361 26.90 -15.37 10.89
CA LEU A 361 27.37 -14.47 11.95
C LEU A 361 28.14 -15.24 13.02
N LYS A 362 29.24 -14.66 13.51
CA LYS A 362 29.93 -15.10 14.73
C LYS A 362 29.27 -14.46 15.95
N LEU A 363 28.42 -15.22 16.64
CA LEU A 363 27.58 -14.71 17.73
C LEU A 363 28.38 -14.17 18.92
N ASP A 364 29.47 -14.86 19.29
CA ASP A 364 30.39 -14.47 20.36
C ASP A 364 30.93 -13.05 20.15
N LYS A 365 31.45 -12.79 18.96
CA LYS A 365 31.97 -11.47 18.59
C LYS A 365 30.85 -10.42 18.56
N PHE A 366 29.72 -10.75 17.95
CA PHE A 366 28.58 -9.83 17.87
C PHE A 366 28.09 -9.38 19.26
N LEU A 367 27.93 -10.32 20.19
CA LEU A 367 27.50 -10.02 21.56
C LEU A 367 28.53 -9.15 22.28
N SER A 368 29.82 -9.48 22.15
CA SER A 368 30.91 -8.68 22.74
C SER A 368 30.90 -7.25 22.20
N ASP A 369 30.85 -7.08 20.88
CA ASP A 369 30.86 -5.77 20.23
C ASP A 369 29.63 -4.93 20.65
N LYS A 370 28.43 -5.52 20.67
CA LYS A 370 27.20 -4.81 21.04
C LYS A 370 27.08 -4.49 22.53
N LEU A 371 27.59 -5.34 23.41
CA LEU A 371 27.66 -5.05 24.85
C LEU A 371 28.68 -3.93 25.14
N GLN A 372 29.77 -3.86 24.39
CA GLN A 372 30.73 -2.76 24.50
C GLN A 372 30.14 -1.44 23.98
N GLU A 373 29.40 -1.48 22.87
CA GLU A 373 28.83 -0.29 22.22
C GLU A 373 27.64 0.31 22.98
N HIS A 374 26.71 -0.53 23.44
CA HIS A 374 25.41 -0.09 23.99
C HIS A 374 25.20 -0.44 25.47
N THR A 375 26.16 -1.14 26.08
CA THR A 375 26.22 -1.47 27.51
C THR A 375 24.87 -1.95 28.08
N GLU A 376 24.20 -1.12 28.87
CA GLU A 376 23.03 -1.47 29.65
C GLU A 376 21.79 -1.76 28.80
N ALA A 377 21.58 -0.98 27.74
CA ALA A 377 20.37 -1.09 26.92
C ALA A 377 20.33 -2.44 26.19
N PHE A 378 21.47 -2.89 25.68
CA PHE A 378 21.60 -4.19 25.04
C PHE A 378 21.59 -5.34 26.06
N ALA A 379 22.28 -5.19 27.20
CA ALA A 379 22.31 -6.20 28.26
C ALA A 379 20.91 -6.52 28.80
N ASN A 380 20.08 -5.51 29.03
CA ASN A 380 18.69 -5.70 29.47
C ASN A 380 17.86 -6.52 28.47
N GLN A 381 17.98 -6.22 27.17
CA GLN A 381 17.26 -6.95 26.14
C GLN A 381 17.78 -8.38 25.98
N LEU A 382 19.08 -8.61 26.17
CA LEU A 382 19.67 -9.95 26.17
C LEU A 382 19.16 -10.80 27.35
N VAL A 383 19.04 -10.23 28.55
CA VAL A 383 18.43 -10.94 29.70
C VAL A 383 16.96 -11.29 29.42
N ASN A 384 16.18 -10.34 28.90
CA ASN A 384 14.78 -10.58 28.52
C ASN A 384 14.65 -11.68 27.47
N PHE A 385 15.52 -11.68 26.47
CA PHE A 385 15.55 -12.70 25.43
C PHE A 385 15.79 -14.10 26.00
N ILE A 386 16.81 -14.25 26.87
CA ILE A 386 17.10 -15.53 27.54
C ILE A 386 15.87 -16.00 28.34
N MET A 387 15.26 -15.11 29.13
CA MET A 387 14.08 -15.43 29.94
C MET A 387 12.90 -15.89 29.10
N ARG A 388 12.66 -15.27 27.94
CA ARG A 388 11.57 -15.64 27.02
C ARG A 388 11.75 -17.00 26.34
N ARG A 389 12.99 -17.50 26.23
CA ARG A 389 13.34 -18.70 25.45
C ARG A 389 13.83 -19.86 26.32
N TYR A 390 13.74 -19.74 27.65
CA TYR A 390 14.30 -20.71 28.59
C TYR A 390 13.42 -21.98 28.73
N PRO A 391 13.99 -23.20 28.83
CA PRO A 391 13.29 -24.46 28.54
C PRO A 391 12.29 -24.96 29.59
N ALA A 392 12.23 -24.39 30.80
CA ALA A 392 11.58 -25.07 31.92
C ALA A 392 10.06 -24.89 32.05
N HIS A 393 9.43 -23.92 31.37
CA HIS A 393 7.98 -23.66 31.52
C HIS A 393 7.22 -23.31 30.23
N ILE A 394 7.84 -23.44 29.05
CA ILE A 394 7.20 -23.09 27.78
C ILE A 394 6.58 -24.36 27.15
N VAL A 395 5.51 -24.87 27.76
CA VAL A 395 4.52 -25.70 27.04
C VAL A 395 3.46 -24.80 26.38
N THR A 396 3.50 -23.49 26.66
CA THR A 396 2.66 -22.49 26.03
C THR A 396 3.51 -21.66 25.07
N HIS A 397 3.20 -21.75 23.77
CA HIS A 397 3.76 -21.03 22.63
C HIS A 397 4.79 -21.80 21.79
N ASN A 398 4.55 -21.81 20.46
CA ASN A 398 5.30 -22.49 19.39
C ASN A 398 6.74 -21.95 19.18
N ILE A 399 7.39 -21.43 20.22
CA ILE A 399 8.70 -20.80 20.14
C ILE A 399 9.78 -21.84 20.47
N PRO A 400 10.69 -22.17 19.54
CA PRO A 400 11.70 -23.19 19.78
C PRO A 400 12.67 -22.76 20.91
N PRO A 401 13.03 -23.68 21.82
CA PRO A 401 13.92 -23.38 22.94
C PRO A 401 15.33 -23.03 22.46
N LEU A 402 16.03 -22.22 23.26
CA LEU A 402 17.45 -21.92 23.03
C LEU A 402 18.30 -23.19 23.09
N SER A 403 19.28 -23.30 22.18
CA SER A 403 20.30 -24.34 22.29
C SER A 403 21.16 -24.11 23.54
N HIS A 404 21.68 -25.19 24.11
CA HIS A 404 22.51 -25.11 25.31
C HIS A 404 23.77 -24.24 25.07
N GLU A 405 24.40 -24.39 23.91
CA GLU A 405 25.59 -23.63 23.52
C GLU A 405 25.30 -22.14 23.37
N THR A 406 24.21 -21.77 22.67
CA THR A 406 23.78 -20.37 22.53
C THR A 406 23.48 -19.75 23.89
N PHE A 407 22.81 -20.48 24.77
CA PHE A 407 22.53 -20.03 26.13
C PHE A 407 23.82 -19.78 26.93
N GLN A 408 24.77 -20.71 26.90
CA GLN A 408 26.06 -20.56 27.60
C GLN A 408 26.83 -19.32 27.11
N LEU A 409 26.90 -19.11 25.79
CA LEU A 409 27.55 -17.93 25.20
C LEU A 409 26.94 -16.63 25.71
N MET A 410 25.60 -16.52 25.67
CA MET A 410 24.90 -15.33 26.15
C MET A 410 25.07 -15.12 27.65
N TYR A 411 25.01 -16.20 28.42
CA TYR A 411 25.19 -16.14 29.87
C TYR A 411 26.61 -15.69 30.24
N HIS A 412 27.63 -16.22 29.57
CA HIS A 412 29.02 -15.79 29.74
C HIS A 412 29.25 -14.34 29.31
N ALA A 413 28.63 -13.89 28.21
CA ALA A 413 28.72 -12.49 27.78
C ALA A 413 28.19 -11.52 28.86
N LEU A 414 27.14 -11.91 29.60
CA LEU A 414 26.55 -11.13 30.71
C LEU A 414 27.33 -11.24 32.04
N GLN A 415 28.26 -12.18 32.18
CA GLN A 415 29.01 -12.40 33.43
C GLN A 415 30.06 -11.32 33.73
N ASN A 416 30.38 -10.43 32.78
CA ASN A 416 31.29 -9.31 33.02
C ASN A 416 30.60 -8.18 33.82
N ARG A 417 30.39 -8.44 35.11
CA ARG A 417 29.56 -7.66 36.05
C ARG A 417 30.02 -6.21 36.30
N ALA A 418 31.27 -5.87 36.03
CA ALA A 418 31.81 -4.56 36.43
C ALA A 418 31.27 -3.35 35.64
N GLN A 419 30.50 -3.58 34.57
CA GLN A 419 30.09 -2.55 33.61
C GLN A 419 28.60 -2.17 33.64
N TYR A 420 27.77 -2.78 34.49
CA TYR A 420 26.30 -2.62 34.43
C TYR A 420 25.70 -1.91 35.65
N SER A 421 24.63 -1.14 35.47
CA SER A 421 23.85 -0.58 36.58
C SER A 421 23.20 -1.65 37.47
N ASN A 422 22.75 -1.21 38.65
CA ASN A 422 22.03 -2.05 39.62
C ASN A 422 20.74 -2.67 39.04
N SER A 423 20.14 -2.05 38.03
CA SER A 423 18.92 -2.55 37.39
C SER A 423 19.18 -3.81 36.55
N VAL A 424 20.20 -3.78 35.69
CA VAL A 424 20.64 -4.95 34.90
C VAL A 424 21.07 -6.08 35.83
N HIS A 425 21.79 -5.74 36.91
CA HIS A 425 22.18 -6.71 37.93
C HIS A 425 20.98 -7.38 38.60
N SER A 426 19.91 -6.64 38.90
CA SER A 426 18.68 -7.19 39.45
C SER A 426 17.99 -8.14 38.48
N GLU A 427 17.86 -7.77 37.20
CA GLU A 427 17.29 -8.65 36.17
C GLU A 427 18.13 -9.91 35.95
N PHE A 428 19.45 -9.78 35.95
CA PHE A 428 20.35 -10.93 35.86
C PHE A 428 20.28 -11.83 37.11
N GLN A 429 20.10 -11.25 38.30
CA GLN A 429 19.85 -12.02 39.53
C GLN A 429 18.52 -12.77 39.47
N LYS A 430 17.45 -12.15 38.93
CA LYS A 430 16.17 -12.82 38.69
C LYS A 430 16.35 -13.98 37.73
N LEU A 431 17.09 -13.79 36.63
CA LEU A 431 17.45 -14.87 35.71
C LEU A 431 18.18 -15.99 36.46
N GLN A 432 19.23 -15.69 37.23
CA GLN A 432 19.95 -16.71 38.02
C GLN A 432 19.06 -17.47 39.01
N ALA A 433 18.19 -16.75 39.73
CA ALA A 433 17.23 -17.37 40.64
C ALA A 433 16.27 -18.29 39.89
N HIS A 434 15.79 -17.86 38.72
CA HIS A 434 14.89 -18.64 37.87
C HIS A 434 15.58 -19.89 37.31
N LEU A 435 16.84 -19.77 36.87
CA LEU A 435 17.68 -20.89 36.43
C LEU A 435 17.89 -21.91 37.57
N LYS A 436 18.20 -21.43 38.78
CA LYS A 436 18.41 -22.27 39.97
C LYS A 436 17.13 -23.00 40.37
N ASN A 437 15.99 -22.31 40.36
CA ASN A 437 14.68 -22.91 40.65
C ASN A 437 14.31 -23.97 39.61
N ALA A 438 14.53 -23.70 38.33
CA ALA A 438 14.29 -24.67 37.26
C ALA A 438 15.21 -25.91 37.37
N GLN A 439 16.49 -25.72 37.71
CA GLN A 439 17.42 -26.83 37.97
C GLN A 439 16.98 -27.67 39.18
N ASN A 440 16.43 -27.04 40.22
CA ASN A 440 15.90 -27.73 41.38
C ASN A 440 14.60 -28.49 41.08
N ALA A 441 13.75 -27.96 40.19
CA ALA A 441 12.53 -28.63 39.72
C ALA A 441 12.80 -29.78 38.73
N ALA A 442 13.91 -29.72 37.98
CA ALA A 442 14.33 -30.77 37.05
C ALA A 442 15.13 -31.92 37.71
N LYS A 443 15.51 -31.79 38.98
CA LYS A 443 16.02 -32.93 39.76
C LYS A 443 14.85 -33.88 40.05
N PRO A 444 14.95 -35.19 39.75
CA PRO A 444 13.93 -36.13 40.18
C PRO A 444 13.81 -36.05 41.70
N ALA A 445 12.57 -35.94 42.20
CA ALA A 445 12.30 -36.17 43.61
C ALA A 445 12.91 -37.54 44.00
N ASP A 446 13.54 -37.60 45.17
CA ASP A 446 14.33 -38.73 45.67
C ASP A 446 13.78 -40.13 45.28
N PRO A 447 14.65 -41.10 44.93
CA PRO A 447 14.26 -42.48 44.60
C PRO A 447 13.79 -43.33 45.80
N HIS A 448 13.35 -42.71 46.90
CA HIS A 448 12.90 -43.39 48.12
C HIS A 448 11.43 -43.12 48.47
N ILE A 449 10.51 -43.32 47.53
CA ILE A 449 9.14 -43.72 47.87
C ILE A 449 8.71 -44.83 46.90
N ASN A 450 8.93 -46.07 47.31
CA ASN A 450 8.25 -47.24 46.75
C ASN A 450 6.77 -47.17 47.15
N SER A 451 5.87 -46.95 46.19
CA SER A 451 4.73 -47.87 45.97
C SER A 451 3.95 -47.56 44.68
N ARG A 452 4.10 -48.51 43.74
CA ARG A 452 3.08 -49.02 42.78
C ARG A 452 2.50 -48.04 41.76
N THR A 453 3.09 -48.01 40.56
CA THR A 453 2.64 -48.73 39.34
C THR A 453 3.65 -48.53 38.18
N PRO A 454 3.78 -49.47 37.23
CA PRO A 454 4.90 -49.49 36.29
C PRO A 454 4.69 -48.58 35.08
N ILE A 455 5.70 -47.76 34.79
CA ILE A 455 5.87 -47.07 33.50
C ILE A 455 6.70 -48.00 32.60
N ALA A 456 6.15 -48.35 31.44
CA ALA A 456 6.91 -48.91 30.32
C ALA A 456 7.56 -47.77 29.50
N PRO A 457 8.71 -48.02 28.84
CA PRO A 457 9.68 -46.99 28.50
C PRO A 457 9.48 -46.35 27.11
N PHE A 458 9.96 -45.12 26.98
CA PHE A 458 10.25 -44.45 25.73
C PHE A 458 11.29 -45.24 24.90
N LEU A 459 11.04 -45.42 23.59
CA LEU A 459 11.96 -45.18 22.45
C LEU A 459 11.72 -46.16 21.29
N GLY A 460 11.84 -45.61 20.07
CA GLY A 460 11.88 -46.35 18.81
C GLY A 460 11.26 -45.51 17.72
N GLN A 461 11.91 -44.41 17.34
CA GLN A 461 12.67 -44.32 16.08
C GLN A 461 11.82 -44.49 14.82
N SER A 462 11.96 -43.51 13.91
CA SER A 462 11.72 -43.59 12.45
C SER A 462 10.28 -43.95 12.07
N SER A 463 9.64 -43.21 11.17
CA SER A 463 9.63 -43.60 9.75
C SER A 463 8.82 -42.58 8.96
N THR A 464 9.39 -42.15 7.84
CA THR A 464 8.74 -42.11 6.52
C THR A 464 7.20 -42.12 6.48
N ASN A 465 6.66 -41.02 5.94
CA ASN A 465 5.30 -40.93 5.41
C ASN A 465 5.05 -42.02 4.35
N GLN A 466 4.11 -42.92 4.62
CA GLN A 466 3.32 -43.59 3.59
C GLN A 466 1.84 -43.42 3.94
N TYR A 467 1.14 -42.72 3.05
CA TYR A 467 -0.31 -42.59 3.04
C TYR A 467 -0.94 -43.95 2.76
N ASN A 468 -2.01 -44.30 3.49
CA ASN A 468 -3.03 -45.17 2.91
C ASN A 468 -4.43 -44.87 3.44
N TYR A 469 -5.35 -44.80 2.47
CA TYR A 469 -6.76 -44.47 2.57
C TYR A 469 -7.58 -45.56 3.26
N GLY A 470 -8.66 -45.12 3.92
CA GLY A 470 -9.62 -45.98 4.60
C GLY A 470 -10.58 -46.73 3.68
N ARG A 471 -11.01 -47.89 4.20
CA ARG A 471 -12.21 -48.71 3.91
C ARG A 471 -13.39 -47.88 3.35
N GLY A 472 -14.17 -48.34 2.38
CA GLY A 472 -14.73 -49.68 2.24
C GLY A 472 -16.10 -49.75 2.92
N ILE A 473 -17.16 -49.33 2.22
CA ILE A 473 -18.55 -49.64 2.54
C ILE A 473 -19.21 -50.17 1.25
N GLU A 474 -19.66 -51.41 1.31
CA GLU A 474 -20.43 -52.13 0.29
C GLU A 474 -21.88 -51.61 0.22
N GLN A 475 -22.45 -51.58 -0.98
CA GLN A 475 -23.89 -51.52 -1.24
C GLN A 475 -24.36 -52.88 -1.80
N PRO A 476 -25.57 -53.36 -1.47
CA PRO A 476 -26.20 -54.46 -2.19
C PRO A 476 -27.05 -53.94 -3.36
N GLY A 477 -27.14 -54.75 -4.41
CA GLY A 477 -27.73 -54.41 -5.70
C GLY A 477 -29.25 -54.31 -5.75
N GLY A 478 -29.70 -53.82 -6.91
CA GLY A 478 -31.08 -53.64 -7.34
C GLY A 478 -31.11 -52.75 -8.57
#